data_AF-A0A8T1S8C4-F1
#
_entry.id   AF-A0A8T1S8C4-F1
#
_cell.length_a   1.000
_cell.length_b   1.000
_cell.length_c   1.000
_cell.angle_alpha   90.00
_cell.angle_beta   90.00
_cell.angle_gamma   90.00
#
_symmetry.space_group_name_H-M   'P 1'
#
loop_
_entity.id
_entity.type
_entity.pdbx_description
1 polymer ?
#
loop_
_entity_poly.entity_id
_entity_poly.type
_entity_poly.pdbx_seq_one_letter_code
_entity_poly.pdbx_strand_id
1 'polypeptide(L)' 'MSDKVRDKIASLVTLAKYFAVILGCTPDINHQEQISLVVRFVDISESAQITVKKSFITFLEVEEVVFQ' A
#
# COMPACT_ATOMS: atom_id res chain seq x y z
N MET A 1 13.47 2.71 11.70
CA MET A 1 12.54 3.86 11.63
C MET A 1 11.43 3.61 10.60
N SER A 2 11.74 3.00 9.45
CA SER A 2 10.75 2.57 8.44
C SER A 2 9.68 1.61 8.98
N ASP A 3 10.06 0.61 9.78
CA ASP A 3 9.12 -0.42 10.26
C ASP A 3 8.02 0.16 11.16
N LYS A 4 8.38 1.07 12.07
CA LYS A 4 7.41 1.76 12.94
C LYS A 4 6.35 2.54 12.14
N VAL A 5 6.73 3.09 10.98
CA VAL A 5 5.79 3.79 10.10
C VAL A 5 4.88 2.79 9.40
N ARG A 6 5.43 1.68 8.89
CA ARG A 6 4.65 0.60 8.27
C ARG A 6 3.67 -0.03 9.27
N ASP A 7 4.11 -0.31 10.49
CA ASP A 7 3.27 -0.83 11.57
C ASP A 7 2.14 0.12 11.91
N LYS A 8 2.42 1.43 11.95
CA LYS A 8 1.38 2.43 12.19
C LYS A 8 0.35 2.47 11.06
N ILE A 9 0.80 2.40 9.80
CA ILE A 9 -0.10 2.33 8.64
C ILE A 9 -0.93 1.04 8.71
N ALA A 10 -0.31 -0.12 8.98
CA ALA A 10 -1.00 -1.39 9.09
C ALA A 10 -2.06 -1.37 10.21
N SER A 11 -1.74 -0.78 11.36
CA SER A 11 -2.67 -0.59 12.47
C SER A 11 -3.86 0.28 12.07
N LEU A 12 -3.63 1.42 11.41
CA LEU A 12 -4.70 2.31 10.95
C LEU A 12 -5.60 1.65 9.89
N VAL A 13 -5.00 0.93 8.95
CA VAL A 13 -5.74 0.20 7.91
C VAL A 13 -6.59 -0.92 8.51
N THR A 14 -6.06 -1.64 9.51
CA THR A 14 -6.79 -2.73 10.18
C THR A 14 -7.99 -2.21 10.97
N LEU A 15 -7.90 -0.99 11.51
CA LEU A 15 -9.01 -0.32 12.20
C LEU A 15 -10.03 0.28 11.22
N ALA A 16 -9.65 0.55 9.98
CA ALA A 16 -10.52 1.17 8.99
C ALA A 16 -11.58 0.17 8.50
N LYS A 17 -12.86 0.54 8.60
CA LYS A 17 -13.96 -0.24 8.04
C LYS A 17 -13.92 -0.34 6.50
N TYR A 18 -13.35 0.67 5.85
CA TYR A 18 -13.24 0.73 4.39
C TYR A 18 -11.81 1.01 3.97
N PHE A 19 -11.24 0.10 3.19
CA PHE A 19 -9.94 0.26 2.56
C PHE A 19 -9.92 -0.41 1.19
N ALA A 20 -8.96 -0.02 0.37
CA ALA A 20 -8.65 -0.60 -0.92
C ALA A 20 -7.14 -0.79 -1.02
N VAL A 21 -6.73 -1.92 -1.59
CA VAL A 21 -5.35 -2.19 -1.97
C VAL A 21 -5.21 -1.89 -3.46
N ILE A 22 -4.24 -1.08 -3.81
CA ILE A 22 -3.94 -0.66 -5.18
C ILE A 22 -2.56 -1.21 -5.52
N LEU A 23 -2.52 -2.03 -6.57
CA LEU A 23 -1.31 -2.57 -7.16
C LEU A 23 -1.07 -1.88 -8.50
N GLY A 24 0.13 -1.35 -8.71
CA GLY A 24 0.51 -0.75 -9.99
C GLY A 24 1.89 -1.22 -10.43
N CYS A 25 2.01 -1.74 -11.66
CA CYS A 25 3.29 -2.07 -12.25
C CYS A 25 3.91 -0.79 -12.83
N THR A 26 5.08 -0.42 -12.32
CA THR A 26 5.94 0.58 -12.96
C THR A 26 7.08 -0.18 -13.60
N PRO A 27 7.22 -0.20 -14.94
CA PRO A 27 8.35 -0.84 -15.58
C PRO A 27 9.62 -0.10 -15.14
N ASP A 28 10.41 -0.73 -14.27
CA ASP A 28 11.69 -0.19 -13.84
C ASP A 28 12.67 -0.27 -15.02
N ILE A 29 13.54 0.73 -15.13
CA ILE A 29 14.49 0.94 -16.23
C ILE A 29 15.48 -0.26 -16.34
N ASN A 30 15.55 -1.10 -15.30
CA ASN A 30 16.47 -2.22 -15.14
C ASN A 30 15.87 -3.63 -15.40
N HIS A 31 14.77 -3.76 -16.15
CA HIS A 31 14.20 -5.07 -16.57
C HIS A 31 13.63 -5.94 -15.44
N GLN A 32 13.28 -5.36 -14.29
CA GLN A 32 12.50 -6.05 -13.26
C GLN A 32 11.15 -5.34 -13.12
N GLU A 33 10.07 -6.05 -13.43
CA GLU A 33 8.74 -5.55 -13.13
C GLU A 33 8.60 -5.42 -11.61
N GLN A 34 8.41 -4.20 -11.12
CA GLN A 34 8.10 -3.94 -9.72
C GLN A 34 6.64 -3.53 -9.61
N ILE A 35 5.92 -4.20 -8.71
CA ILE A 35 4.56 -3.81 -8.36
C ILE A 35 4.61 -2.92 -7.12
N SER A 36 4.19 -1.67 -7.27
CA SER A 36 3.94 -0.77 -6.14
C SER A 36 2.69 -1.21 -5.38
N LEU A 37 2.83 -1.42 -4.08
CA LEU A 37 1.73 -1.67 -3.15
C LEU A 37 1.34 -0.38 -2.44
N VAL A 38 0.13 0.10 -2.72
CA VAL A 38 -0.44 1.29 -2.10
C VAL A 38 -1.76 0.94 -1.43
N VAL A 39 -1.98 1.41 -0.21
CA VAL A 39 -3.26 1.27 0.48
C VAL A 39 -3.99 2.60 0.52
N ARG A 40 -5.29 2.58 0.24
CA ARG A 40 -6.20 3.71 0.40
C ARG A 40 -7.24 3.36 1.45
N PHE A 41 -7.40 4.15 2.50
CA PHE A 41 -8.31 3.83 3.60
C PHE A 41 -9.03 5.08 4.12
N VAL A 42 -10.20 4.85 4.70
CA VAL A 42 -10.95 5.90 5.41
C VAL A 42 -10.44 5.98 6.84
N ASP A 43 -9.91 7.13 7.22
CA ASP A 43 -9.48 7.45 8.57
C ASP A 43 -10.52 8.35 9.23
N ILE A 44 -10.98 7.95 10.41
CA ILE A 44 -11.95 8.71 11.20
C ILE A 44 -11.21 9.15 12.46
N SER A 45 -11.01 10.46 12.61
CA SER A 45 -10.37 11.00 13.80
C SER A 45 -11.26 10.84 15.03
N GLU A 46 -10.67 11.00 16.21
CA GLU A 46 -11.43 11.07 17.47
C GLU A 46 -12.47 12.20 17.47
N SER A 47 -12.21 13.29 16.74
CA SER A 47 -13.15 14.40 16.51
C SER A 47 -14.20 14.12 15.42
N ALA A 48 -14.37 12.86 15.01
CA ALA A 48 -15.28 12.42 13.95
C ALA A 48 -15.03 13.04 12.57
N GLN A 49 -13.83 13.58 12.32
CA GLN A 49 -13.44 14.05 10.99
C GLN A 49 -13.09 12.86 10.11
N ILE A 50 -13.68 12.82 8.92
CA ILE A 50 -13.50 11.74 7.96
C ILE A 50 -12.51 12.19 6.90
N THR A 51 -11.41 11.46 6.74
CA THR A 51 -10.40 11.71 5.72
C THR A 51 -10.10 10.43 4.94
N VAL A 52 -9.91 10.54 3.63
CA VAL A 52 -9.42 9.43 2.83
C VAL A 52 -7.92 9.54 2.67
N LYS A 53 -7.17 8.60 3.25
CA LYS A 53 -5.71 8.55 3.18
C LYS A 53 -5.24 7.58 2.11
N LYS A 54 -4.09 7.88 1.49
CA LYS A 54 -3.37 7.01 0.55
C LYS A 54 -1.94 6.89 1.04
N SER A 55 -1.47 5.66 1.25
CA SER A 55 -0.14 5.38 1.81
C SER A 55 0.58 4.32 0.98
N PHE A 56 1.82 4.60 0.59
CA PHE A 56 2.72 3.62 -0.03
C PHE A 56 3.26 2.67 1.04
N ILE A 57 3.30 1.37 0.72
CA ILE A 57 3.76 0.33 1.65
C ILE A 57 5.13 -0.20 1.23
N THR A 58 5.24 -0.72 0.01
CA THR A 58 6.46 -1.36 -0.51
C THR A 58 6.36 -1.56 -2.02
N PHE A 59 7.49 -1.89 -2.64
CA PHE A 59 7.50 -2.59 -3.92
C PHE A 59 7.51 -4.10 -3.67
N LEU A 60 6.83 -4.83 -4.55
CA LEU A 60 6.90 -6.27 -4.65
C LEU A 60 7.70 -6.60 -5.92
N GLU A 61 8.66 -7.51 -5.79
CA GLU A 61 9.34 -8.09 -6.93
C GLU A 61 8.38 -9.05 -7.64
N VAL A 62 8.22 -8.88 -8.95
CA VAL A 62 7.50 -9.84 -9.78
C VAL A 62 8.51 -10.82 -10.33
N GLU A 63 8.43 -12.09 -9.92
CA GLU A 63 9.05 -13.15 -10.68
C GLU A 63 8.24 -13.33 -11.97
N GLU A 64 8.90 -13.17 -13.11
CA GLU A 64 8.33 -13.49 -14.42
C GLU A 64 7.97 -14.99 -14.41
N VAL A 65 6.71 -15.32 -14.17
CA VAL A 65 6.23 -16.68 -14.40
C VAL A 65 6.02 -16.80 -15.90
N VAL A 66 7.07 -17.22 -16.60
CA VAL A 66 6.96 -17.64 -18.00
C VAL A 66 6.01 -18.85 -18.01
N PHE A 67 4.76 -18.62 -18.38
CA PHE A 67 3.86 -19.70 -18.79
C PHE A 67 4.43 -20.27 -20.11
N GLN A 68 5.34 -21.24 -20.01
CA GLN A 68 5.68 -22.13 -21.13
C GLN A 68 4.53 -23.11 -21.39
#